data_AF-A0A8K0ULY3-F1
#
_entry.id   AF-A0A8K0ULY3-F1
#
_cell.length_a   1.000
_cell.length_b   1.000
_cell.length_c   1.000
_cell.angle_alpha   90.00
_cell.angle_beta   90.00
_cell.angle_gamma   90.00
#
_symmetry.space_group_name_H-M   'P 1'
#
loop_
_entity.id
_entity.type
_entity.pdbx_description
1 polymer ?
#
loop_
_entity_poly.entity_id
_entity_poly.type
_entity_poly.pdbx_seq_one_letter_code
_entity_poly.pdbx_strand_id
1 'polypeptide(L)'
;MAEVHSKVSPLTAAGIASLPFETFLQIFTSLPGDDIIHFLSTCSSYHALASDESIWRELCLRYGVHDLAAFRRNGTHHTFYSVYSGLLHTYGPLLGLWASDIPFHGAILEFRVVTEEEAGWVGIVGEVWIWEEDDWEEDSDSDEDEGSMVATDPYSPCYYECLRIELVQSAADHASTRFTRVLHRKHADTHGKKDPVLQTIRRGVRLNSPHKQAFYVLNGFIGEESRSHLHPQFPPECLQTLCRDTARLPRLVARDEQPVDHRRHLVNLKYLGHGDGVPLLYYAPSPEDFSTSHSVSIIPPLSAVDSRRYHNHVSPRKYDLPDMMSASIMAFMDTVSAKPAYTGHYFPLPRLPARRPPPGPEHDPLPNRWSLVKRLEGLWVSHSPNGVVASEVVYIHWEEGTCEVQAWKVTGSDCMPRGALSWKFDSLAPAAPADYQRFLTGMAIDVEGRSQDSLLHVYKGIGHTTRSLGYTEEVREREVVVVVVSEDEIRIRWAGVDDLDEPFPEVSTCRRCFERDVARETVSAQCIRRPAQRT
;
A
#
# COMPACT_ATOMS: atom_id res chain seq x y z
N MET A 1 80.18 -23.34 3.24
CA MET A 1 79.11 -22.87 2.34
C MET A 1 78.10 -24.00 2.21
N ALA A 2 77.08 -24.01 3.06
CA ALA A 2 75.99 -24.97 3.03
C ALA A 2 74.72 -24.20 2.63
N GLU A 3 74.23 -24.44 1.42
CA GLU A 3 72.98 -23.88 0.91
C GLU A 3 71.79 -24.50 1.67
N VAL A 4 71.13 -23.67 2.46
CA VAL A 4 69.84 -23.99 3.09
C VAL A 4 68.77 -23.86 2.01
N HIS A 5 68.44 -24.97 1.35
CA HIS A 5 67.24 -25.06 0.53
C HIS A 5 66.00 -25.05 1.45
N SER A 6 65.46 -23.85 1.67
CA SER A 6 64.11 -23.63 2.19
C SER A 6 63.10 -24.32 1.26
N LYS A 7 62.61 -25.49 1.68
CA LYS A 7 61.40 -26.12 1.12
C LYS A 7 60.21 -25.26 1.53
N VAL A 8 59.84 -24.31 0.67
CA VAL A 8 58.52 -23.70 0.73
C VAL A 8 57.51 -24.79 0.34
N SER A 9 56.83 -25.37 1.32
CA SER A 9 55.69 -26.25 1.08
C SER A 9 54.68 -25.50 0.20
N PRO A 10 54.18 -26.10 -0.89
CA PRO A 10 53.13 -25.46 -1.67
C PRO A 10 51.94 -25.26 -0.74
N LEU A 11 51.57 -24.00 -0.48
CA LEU A 11 50.25 -23.66 0.01
C LEU A 11 49.29 -24.24 -1.02
N THR A 12 48.81 -25.47 -0.78
CA THR A 12 47.69 -26.05 -1.51
C THR A 12 46.57 -25.03 -1.36
N ALA A 13 46.28 -24.31 -2.45
CA ALA A 13 45.23 -23.32 -2.47
C ALA A 13 43.94 -24.03 -2.08
N ALA A 14 43.56 -23.85 -0.82
CA ALA A 14 42.35 -24.42 -0.26
C ALA A 14 41.20 -23.72 -1.00
N GLY A 15 40.61 -24.43 -1.97
CA GLY A 15 39.51 -23.89 -2.77
C GLY A 15 38.28 -23.62 -1.89
N ILE A 16 37.33 -22.85 -2.40
CA ILE A 16 36.10 -22.50 -1.65
C ILE A 16 35.35 -23.73 -1.09
N ALA A 17 35.51 -24.90 -1.70
CA ALA A 17 34.98 -26.18 -1.22
C ALA A 17 35.52 -26.66 0.13
N SER A 18 36.64 -26.11 0.63
CA SER A 18 37.20 -26.46 1.93
C SER A 18 36.70 -25.56 3.07
N LEU A 19 35.83 -24.59 2.79
CA LEU A 19 35.26 -23.74 3.83
C LEU A 19 34.32 -24.55 4.74
N PRO A 20 34.30 -24.27 6.06
CA PRO A 20 33.30 -24.81 6.98
C PRO A 20 31.88 -24.44 6.56
N PHE A 21 30.91 -25.28 6.92
CA PHE A 21 29.49 -25.08 6.59
C PHE A 21 28.94 -23.76 7.15
N GLU A 22 29.35 -23.39 8.35
CA GLU A 22 28.95 -22.15 9.01
C GLU A 22 29.41 -20.91 8.22
N THR A 23 30.57 -21.00 7.58
CA THR A 23 31.07 -19.93 6.69
C THR A 23 30.19 -19.80 5.45
N PHE A 24 29.70 -20.93 4.89
CA PHE A 24 28.73 -20.87 3.80
C PHE A 24 27.42 -20.22 4.23
N LEU A 25 26.88 -20.55 5.41
CA LEU A 25 25.66 -19.90 5.92
C LEU A 25 25.85 -18.39 6.05
N GLN A 26 26.99 -17.94 6.58
CA GLN A 26 27.30 -16.51 6.68
C GLN A 26 27.46 -15.83 5.31
N ILE A 27 28.05 -16.52 4.32
CA ILE A 27 28.10 -16.01 2.95
C ILE A 27 26.68 -15.92 2.38
N PHE A 28 25.87 -16.96 2.59
CA PHE A 28 24.51 -17.03 2.08
C PHE A 28 23.61 -15.94 2.66
N THR A 29 23.74 -15.54 3.94
CA THR A 29 22.95 -14.42 4.49
C THR A 29 23.07 -13.14 3.67
N SER A 30 24.19 -12.96 2.97
CA SER A 30 24.46 -11.78 2.14
C SER A 30 24.11 -11.95 0.66
N LEU A 31 23.73 -13.16 0.21
CA LEU A 31 23.41 -13.46 -1.18
C LEU A 31 21.90 -13.54 -1.41
N PRO A 32 21.38 -13.08 -2.56
CA PRO A 32 20.02 -13.36 -3.00
C PRO A 32 19.72 -14.87 -3.06
N GLY A 33 18.45 -15.24 -2.88
CA GLY A 33 18.03 -16.65 -2.91
C GLY A 33 18.36 -17.37 -4.22
N ASP A 34 18.29 -16.68 -5.36
CA ASP A 34 18.65 -17.27 -6.67
C ASP A 34 20.13 -17.61 -6.75
N ASP A 35 20.99 -16.71 -6.28
CA ASP A 35 22.43 -16.93 -6.29
C ASP A 35 22.82 -18.11 -5.40
N ILE A 36 22.12 -18.28 -4.27
CA ILE A 36 22.29 -19.45 -3.39
C ILE A 36 21.87 -20.73 -4.13
N ILE A 37 20.69 -20.75 -4.77
CA ILE A 37 20.22 -21.92 -5.53
C ILE A 37 21.19 -22.24 -6.68
N HIS A 38 21.64 -21.24 -7.42
CA HIS A 38 22.62 -21.40 -8.49
C HIS A 38 23.95 -21.94 -7.95
N PHE A 39 24.44 -21.39 -6.84
CA PHE A 39 25.64 -21.85 -6.16
C PHE A 39 25.53 -23.33 -5.74
N LEU A 40 24.44 -23.70 -5.06
CA LEU A 40 24.17 -25.08 -4.65
C LEU A 40 24.08 -26.04 -5.85
N SER A 41 23.73 -25.54 -7.03
CA SER A 41 23.61 -26.33 -8.26
C SER A 41 24.94 -26.51 -9.02
N THR A 42 26.03 -25.84 -8.62
CA THR A 42 27.27 -25.83 -9.41
C THR A 42 28.07 -27.14 -9.34
N CYS A 43 28.01 -27.89 -8.24
CA CYS A 43 28.66 -29.19 -8.11
C CYS A 43 27.94 -30.13 -7.13
N SER A 44 28.22 -31.43 -7.20
CA SER A 44 27.58 -32.44 -6.35
C SER A 44 27.79 -32.22 -4.85
N SER A 45 28.95 -31.70 -4.44
CA SER A 45 29.27 -31.44 -3.03
C SER A 45 28.41 -30.31 -2.46
N TYR A 46 28.16 -29.23 -3.23
CA TYR A 46 27.26 -28.16 -2.80
C TYR A 46 25.81 -28.54 -2.94
N HIS A 47 25.47 -29.35 -3.95
CA HIS A 47 24.11 -29.87 -4.09
C HIS A 47 23.72 -30.74 -2.89
N ALA A 48 24.67 -31.46 -2.29
CA ALA A 48 24.44 -32.19 -1.05
C ALA A 48 24.09 -31.26 0.13
N LEU A 49 24.56 -30.01 0.13
CA LEU A 49 24.17 -29.02 1.15
C LEU A 49 22.72 -28.57 0.98
N ALA A 50 22.13 -28.69 -0.20
CA ALA A 50 20.74 -28.31 -0.44
C ALA A 50 19.71 -29.13 0.35
N SER A 51 20.10 -30.29 0.92
CA SER A 51 19.23 -31.02 1.86
C SER A 51 19.26 -30.46 3.29
N ASP A 52 20.16 -29.52 3.60
CA ASP A 52 20.28 -28.94 4.92
C ASP A 52 19.20 -27.86 5.16
N GLU A 53 18.34 -28.10 6.13
CA GLU A 53 17.21 -27.23 6.48
C GLU A 53 17.64 -25.86 7.04
N SER A 54 18.87 -25.71 7.55
CA SER A 54 19.36 -24.42 8.06
C SER A 54 19.53 -23.37 6.97
N ILE A 55 19.90 -23.77 5.74
CA ILE A 55 19.98 -22.88 4.58
C ILE A 55 18.59 -22.34 4.25
N TRP A 56 17.60 -23.22 4.17
CA TRP A 56 16.23 -22.84 3.83
C TRP A 56 15.56 -22.06 4.94
N ARG A 57 15.89 -22.36 6.20
CA ARG A 57 15.47 -21.55 7.35
C ARG A 57 15.99 -20.13 7.23
N GLU A 58 17.27 -19.94 6.93
CA GLU A 58 17.85 -18.61 6.72
C GLU A 58 17.16 -17.84 5.59
N LEU A 59 16.81 -18.54 4.50
CA LEU A 59 16.05 -17.95 3.41
C LEU A 59 14.60 -17.61 3.79
N CYS A 60 13.94 -18.44 4.61
CA CYS A 60 12.60 -18.18 5.14
C CYS A 60 12.58 -17.03 6.15
N LEU A 61 13.63 -16.90 6.97
CA LEU A 61 13.78 -15.85 7.97
C LEU A 61 13.70 -14.45 7.36
N ARG A 62 14.16 -14.27 6.12
CA ARG A 62 14.08 -13.00 5.38
C ARG A 62 12.66 -12.55 5.06
N TYR A 63 11.72 -13.48 5.13
CA TYR A 63 10.28 -13.25 4.93
C TYR A 63 9.50 -13.32 6.25
N GLY A 64 10.19 -13.30 7.40
CA GLY A 64 9.58 -13.33 8.73
C GLY A 64 9.14 -14.72 9.22
N VAL A 65 9.51 -15.80 8.51
CA VAL A 65 9.15 -17.17 8.91
C VAL A 65 10.25 -17.77 9.79
N HIS A 66 10.06 -17.70 11.10
CA HIS A 66 11.06 -18.09 12.10
C HIS A 66 11.05 -19.58 12.49
N ASP A 67 9.88 -20.20 12.45
CA ASP A 67 9.66 -21.61 12.77
C ASP A 67 8.53 -22.21 11.92
N LEU A 68 8.40 -23.55 12.00
CA LEU A 68 7.43 -24.33 11.23
C LEU A 68 6.26 -24.83 12.09
N ALA A 69 6.14 -24.44 13.35
CA ALA A 69 5.05 -24.91 14.22
C ALA A 69 3.69 -24.54 13.61
N ALA A 70 3.58 -23.31 13.10
CA ALA A 70 2.46 -22.81 12.32
C ALA A 70 2.15 -23.61 11.04
N PHE A 71 3.13 -24.32 10.49
CA PHE A 71 3.03 -25.08 9.23
C PHE A 71 2.78 -26.59 9.46
N ARG A 72 2.67 -27.06 10.71
CA ARG A 72 2.66 -28.50 11.05
C ARG A 72 1.40 -29.02 11.77
N ARG A 73 0.40 -28.18 12.04
CA ARG A 73 -0.69 -28.50 12.99
C ARG A 73 -1.66 -29.57 12.50
N ASN A 74 -1.94 -29.66 11.19
CA ASN A 74 -2.86 -30.66 10.61
C ASN A 74 -2.21 -31.91 10.02
N GLY A 75 -1.06 -32.34 10.54
CA GLY A 75 -0.35 -33.53 10.04
C GLY A 75 0.36 -33.33 8.69
N THR A 76 0.34 -32.11 8.14
CA THR A 76 1.18 -31.71 7.01
C THR A 76 2.62 -31.50 7.48
N HIS A 77 3.54 -32.31 6.97
CA HIS A 77 4.95 -32.24 7.33
C HIS A 77 5.70 -31.26 6.41
N HIS A 78 5.44 -29.96 6.58
CA HIS A 78 6.21 -28.92 5.89
C HIS A 78 7.61 -28.77 6.49
N THR A 79 8.58 -28.55 5.60
CA THR A 79 9.98 -28.25 5.89
C THR A 79 10.26 -26.83 5.42
N PHE A 80 11.34 -26.19 5.88
CA PHE A 80 11.70 -24.86 5.40
C PHE A 80 12.01 -24.91 3.90
N TYR A 81 12.58 -26.01 3.41
CA TYR A 81 12.74 -26.21 1.98
C TYR A 81 11.41 -26.15 1.23
N SER A 82 10.39 -26.89 1.68
CA SER A 82 9.10 -26.94 0.97
C SER A 82 8.29 -25.65 1.10
N VAL A 83 8.40 -24.94 2.22
CA VAL A 83 7.83 -23.59 2.39
C VAL A 83 8.54 -22.58 1.48
N TYR A 84 9.87 -22.58 1.47
CA TYR A 84 10.62 -21.65 0.65
C TYR A 84 10.40 -21.88 -0.84
N SER A 85 10.67 -23.11 -1.32
CA SER A 85 10.57 -23.44 -2.75
C SER A 85 9.13 -23.38 -3.26
N GLY A 86 8.15 -23.82 -2.47
CA GLY A 86 6.75 -23.88 -2.86
C GLY A 86 6.03 -22.53 -2.81
N LEU A 87 6.40 -21.65 -1.86
CA LEU A 87 5.67 -20.42 -1.56
C LEU A 87 6.56 -19.17 -1.65
N LEU A 88 7.59 -19.07 -0.78
CA LEU A 88 8.28 -17.80 -0.53
C LEU A 88 9.26 -17.40 -1.66
N HIS A 89 9.86 -18.36 -2.36
CA HIS A 89 10.76 -18.08 -3.48
C HIS A 89 10.02 -17.34 -4.60
N THR A 90 8.83 -17.82 -4.97
CA THR A 90 8.03 -17.23 -6.05
C THR A 90 7.23 -16.01 -5.60
N TYR A 91 6.57 -16.11 -4.44
CA TYR A 91 5.56 -15.15 -3.99
C TYR A 91 5.97 -14.35 -2.75
N GLY A 92 7.03 -14.72 -2.04
CA GLY A 92 7.57 -13.95 -0.93
C GLY A 92 7.92 -12.50 -1.27
N PRO A 93 8.37 -12.17 -2.50
CA PRO A 93 8.52 -10.77 -2.91
C PRO A 93 7.23 -9.94 -2.80
N LEU A 94 6.05 -10.57 -2.92
CA LEU A 94 4.77 -9.87 -2.77
C LEU A 94 4.57 -9.30 -1.36
N LEU A 95 5.23 -9.83 -0.33
CA LEU A 95 4.98 -9.44 1.05
C LEU A 95 5.17 -7.92 1.27
N GLY A 96 4.33 -7.36 2.13
CA GLY A 96 4.26 -5.94 2.46
C GLY A 96 3.13 -5.20 1.75
N LEU A 97 3.23 -3.86 1.75
CA LEU A 97 2.18 -2.97 1.26
C LEU A 97 2.33 -2.62 -0.22
N TRP A 98 1.19 -2.43 -0.87
CA TRP A 98 1.03 -2.05 -2.27
C TRP A 98 -0.09 -1.04 -2.40
N ALA A 99 0.08 -0.06 -3.29
CA ALA A 99 -0.94 0.92 -3.59
C ALA A 99 -1.44 0.76 -5.01
N SER A 100 -2.76 0.76 -5.17
CA SER A 100 -3.39 0.67 -6.47
C SER A 100 -3.26 1.96 -7.25
N ASP A 101 -3.31 1.84 -8.56
CA ASP A 101 -3.31 2.94 -9.49
C ASP A 101 -4.73 3.34 -9.92
N ILE A 102 -5.69 3.17 -9.02
CA ILE A 102 -7.07 3.54 -9.27
C ILE A 102 -7.24 5.05 -9.15
N PRO A 103 -7.77 5.72 -10.19
CA PRO A 103 -7.96 7.18 -10.27
C PRO A 103 -8.64 7.71 -9.00
N PHE A 104 -8.18 8.87 -8.54
CA PHE A 104 -8.65 9.53 -7.32
C PHE A 104 -8.39 8.77 -6.02
N HIS A 105 -9.19 7.75 -5.72
CA HIS A 105 -9.17 7.12 -4.41
C HIS A 105 -7.97 6.23 -4.16
N GLY A 106 -7.43 5.55 -5.18
CA GLY A 106 -6.48 4.47 -4.94
C GLY A 106 -7.07 3.37 -4.03
N ALA A 107 -6.19 2.49 -3.53
CA ALA A 107 -6.52 1.42 -2.58
C ALA A 107 -5.21 0.86 -2.03
N ILE A 108 -5.20 0.43 -0.76
CA ILE A 108 -4.05 -0.25 -0.17
C ILE A 108 -4.31 -1.76 -0.16
N LEU A 109 -3.34 -2.52 -0.64
CA LEU A 109 -3.31 -3.98 -0.63
C LEU A 109 -2.09 -4.42 0.17
N GLU A 110 -2.29 -5.33 1.10
CA GLU A 110 -1.24 -5.91 1.92
C GLU A 110 -1.14 -7.40 1.64
N PHE A 111 0.08 -7.87 1.36
CA PHE A 111 0.36 -9.29 1.37
C PHE A 111 1.16 -9.67 2.60
N ARG A 112 0.74 -10.72 3.29
CA ARG A 112 1.42 -11.23 4.47
C ARG A 112 1.32 -12.74 4.57
N VAL A 113 2.26 -13.35 5.27
CA VAL A 113 2.19 -14.78 5.60
C VAL A 113 1.09 -14.95 6.66
N VAL A 114 0.25 -15.97 6.48
CA VAL A 114 -0.74 -16.39 7.48
C VAL A 114 -0.47 -17.81 7.91
N THR A 115 -0.82 -18.08 9.16
CA THR A 115 -0.66 -19.38 9.79
C THR A 115 -2.01 -20.06 9.94
N GLU A 116 -1.95 -21.37 10.19
CA GLU A 116 -3.16 -22.17 10.42
C GLU A 116 -3.94 -21.70 11.65
N GLU A 117 -3.24 -21.23 12.69
CA GLU A 117 -3.87 -20.69 13.91
C GLU A 117 -4.65 -19.41 13.62
N GLU A 118 -4.13 -18.57 12.73
CA GLU A 118 -4.72 -17.27 12.41
C GLU A 118 -5.86 -17.37 11.39
N ALA A 119 -5.72 -18.25 10.39
CA ALA A 119 -6.59 -18.28 9.22
C ALA A 119 -7.24 -19.64 8.94
N GLY A 120 -6.83 -20.71 9.64
CA GLY A 120 -7.21 -22.10 9.35
C GLY A 120 -6.46 -22.72 8.17
N TRP A 121 -5.57 -21.97 7.52
CA TRP A 121 -4.75 -22.42 6.39
C TRP A 121 -3.41 -21.72 6.42
N VAL A 122 -2.46 -22.22 5.63
CA VAL A 122 -1.08 -21.72 5.62
C VAL A 122 -0.71 -21.22 4.24
N GLY A 123 -0.13 -20.02 4.17
CA GLY A 123 0.27 -19.43 2.89
C GLY A 123 0.43 -17.93 2.96
N ILE A 124 0.18 -17.26 1.84
CA ILE A 124 0.16 -15.79 1.73
C ILE A 124 -1.26 -15.32 1.49
N VAL A 125 -1.73 -14.38 2.30
CA VAL A 125 -3.01 -13.70 2.13
C VAL A 125 -2.79 -12.33 1.50
N GLY A 126 -3.67 -11.93 0.57
CA GLY A 126 -3.81 -10.57 0.10
C GLY A 126 -5.04 -9.92 0.72
N GLU A 127 -4.86 -8.88 1.52
CA GLU A 127 -5.91 -8.16 2.24
C GLU A 127 -5.98 -6.71 1.76
N VAL A 128 -7.18 -6.24 1.42
CA VAL A 128 -7.43 -4.85 1.03
C VAL A 128 -7.85 -4.07 2.26
N TRP A 129 -7.28 -2.88 2.43
CA TRP A 129 -7.63 -1.99 3.52
C TRP A 129 -8.90 -1.22 3.15
N ILE A 130 -9.90 -1.29 4.02
CA ILE A 130 -11.17 -0.58 3.87
C ILE A 130 -11.45 0.15 5.18
N TRP A 131 -11.63 1.46 5.11
CA TRP A 131 -12.18 2.24 6.21
C TRP A 131 -13.69 2.22 6.04
N GLU A 132 -14.35 1.45 6.91
CA GLU A 132 -15.80 1.51 7.07
C GLU A 132 -16.10 2.96 7.47
N GLU A 133 -16.84 3.66 6.61
CA GLU A 133 -17.55 4.85 7.07
C GLU A 133 -18.58 4.32 8.06
N ASP A 134 -18.66 4.93 9.24
CA ASP A 134 -19.79 4.67 10.10
C ASP A 134 -21.01 4.91 9.21
N ASP A 135 -21.75 3.84 8.91
CA ASP A 135 -23.08 3.93 8.32
C ASP A 135 -23.86 4.68 9.40
N TRP A 136 -23.79 6.03 9.36
CA TRP A 136 -24.63 6.91 10.13
C TRP A 136 -26.02 6.68 9.56
N GLU A 137 -26.62 5.53 9.91
CA GLU A 137 -27.99 5.22 9.59
C GLU A 137 -28.79 6.39 10.17
N GLU A 138 -29.26 7.27 9.27
CA GLU A 138 -30.12 8.42 9.56
C GLU A 138 -31.46 8.00 10.21
N ASP A 139 -31.59 6.73 10.59
CA ASP A 139 -32.81 6.05 11.04
C ASP A 139 -33.16 6.33 12.51
N SER A 140 -32.41 7.18 13.22
CA SER A 140 -32.81 7.60 14.57
C SER A 140 -33.63 8.90 14.53
N ASP A 141 -34.93 8.77 14.22
CA ASP A 141 -36.00 9.73 14.60
C ASP A 141 -36.12 9.87 16.14
N SER A 142 -35.09 9.51 16.92
CA SER A 142 -35.07 9.69 18.37
C SER A 142 -34.68 11.13 18.68
N ASP A 143 -35.69 11.99 18.78
CA ASP A 143 -35.62 13.40 19.22
C ASP A 143 -35.02 13.62 20.63
N GLU A 144 -34.44 12.60 21.26
CA GLU A 144 -34.08 12.62 22.68
C GLU A 144 -32.62 12.22 22.89
N ASP A 145 -31.73 13.19 22.66
CA ASP A 145 -30.38 13.42 23.23
C ASP A 145 -29.34 13.73 22.15
N GLU A 146 -29.19 15.02 21.80
CA GLU A 146 -28.03 15.63 21.10
C GLU A 146 -26.73 15.58 21.95
N GLY A 147 -26.60 14.56 22.80
CA GLY A 147 -25.55 14.43 23.80
C GLY A 147 -24.23 13.94 23.21
N SER A 148 -23.44 14.88 22.67
CA SER A 148 -21.99 14.73 22.45
C SER A 148 -21.58 13.49 21.66
N MET A 149 -21.55 13.60 20.32
CA MET A 149 -20.68 12.78 19.48
C MET A 149 -19.23 12.90 19.99
N VAL A 150 -18.81 11.96 20.82
CA VAL A 150 -17.41 11.84 21.20
C VAL A 150 -16.70 11.42 19.93
N ALA A 151 -15.91 12.33 19.34
CA ALA A 151 -15.06 12.03 18.19
C ALA A 151 -14.26 10.76 18.51
N THR A 152 -14.65 9.65 17.90
CA THR A 152 -14.01 8.36 18.07
C THR A 152 -12.62 8.44 17.45
N ASP A 153 -11.67 7.79 18.11
CA ASP A 153 -10.27 7.76 17.69
C ASP A 153 -10.19 7.27 16.23
N PRO A 154 -9.38 7.88 15.34
CA PRO A 154 -9.36 7.58 13.92
C PRO A 154 -9.21 6.07 13.68
N TYR A 155 -10.22 5.50 13.02
CA TYR A 155 -10.39 4.07 12.91
C TYR A 155 -9.20 3.40 12.20
N SER A 156 -8.73 2.29 12.80
CA SER A 156 -7.89 1.33 12.08
C SER A 156 -8.66 0.79 10.87
N PRO A 157 -8.01 0.55 9.72
CA PRO A 157 -8.70 -0.04 8.58
C PRO A 157 -9.21 -1.43 8.92
N CYS A 158 -10.37 -1.76 8.37
CA CYS A 158 -10.83 -3.14 8.27
C CYS A 158 -10.07 -3.84 7.14
N TYR A 159 -9.73 -5.10 7.38
CA TYR A 159 -8.92 -5.89 6.46
C TYR A 159 -9.79 -6.95 5.79
N TYR A 160 -9.91 -6.82 4.48
CA TYR A 160 -10.77 -7.65 3.69
C TYR A 160 -9.97 -8.57 2.79
N GLU A 161 -10.13 -9.86 2.99
CA GLU A 161 -9.45 -10.86 2.18
C GLU A 161 -9.87 -10.74 0.71
N CYS A 162 -8.91 -10.74 -0.22
CA CYS A 162 -9.21 -10.73 -1.66
C CYS A 162 -8.50 -11.84 -2.43
N LEU A 163 -7.43 -12.40 -1.87
CA LEU A 163 -6.65 -13.47 -2.49
C LEU A 163 -5.96 -14.35 -1.43
N ARG A 164 -5.91 -15.66 -1.70
CA ARG A 164 -5.08 -16.65 -0.99
C ARG A 164 -4.10 -17.26 -1.95
N ILE A 165 -2.88 -17.47 -1.47
CA ILE A 165 -1.85 -18.30 -2.08
C ILE A 165 -1.53 -19.38 -1.05
N GLU A 166 -2.31 -20.45 -1.07
CA GLU A 166 -2.23 -21.54 -0.10
C GLU A 166 -1.09 -22.50 -0.47
N LEU A 167 -0.31 -22.89 0.53
CA LEU A 167 0.65 -23.99 0.38
C LEU A 167 -0.08 -25.32 0.58
N VAL A 168 -0.14 -26.14 -0.47
CA VAL A 168 -0.82 -27.43 -0.47
C VAL A 168 0.20 -28.54 -0.63
N GLN A 169 0.14 -29.53 0.26
CA GLN A 169 0.94 -30.75 0.11
C GLN A 169 0.38 -31.58 -1.05
N SER A 170 1.20 -31.80 -2.09
CA SER A 170 0.87 -32.70 -3.19
C SER A 170 1.16 -34.15 -2.81
N ALA A 171 0.46 -35.10 -3.42
CA ALA A 171 0.72 -36.54 -3.27
C ALA A 171 2.13 -36.95 -3.73
N ALA A 172 2.82 -36.11 -4.51
CA ALA A 172 4.18 -36.34 -4.99
C ALA A 172 5.27 -35.81 -4.04
N ASP A 173 4.96 -35.54 -2.76
CA ASP A 173 5.83 -34.93 -1.75
C ASP A 173 6.41 -33.54 -2.11
N HIS A 174 5.99 -32.95 -3.22
CA HIS A 174 6.33 -31.59 -3.58
C HIS A 174 5.24 -30.63 -3.10
N ALA A 175 5.63 -29.61 -2.34
CA ALA A 175 4.71 -28.54 -2.01
C ALA A 175 4.32 -27.79 -3.29
N SER A 176 3.04 -27.49 -3.43
CA SER A 176 2.47 -26.74 -4.56
C SER A 176 1.64 -25.59 -4.03
N THR A 177 1.45 -24.55 -4.83
CA THR A 177 0.60 -23.41 -4.46
C THR A 177 -0.75 -23.49 -5.13
N ARG A 178 -1.79 -23.19 -4.36
CA ARG A 178 -3.17 -23.06 -4.82
C ARG A 178 -3.62 -21.62 -4.63
N PHE A 179 -4.19 -21.04 -5.69
CA PHE A 179 -4.80 -19.72 -5.60
C PHE A 179 -6.28 -19.84 -5.30
N THR A 180 -6.74 -19.12 -4.28
CA THR A 180 -8.17 -18.98 -3.97
C THR A 180 -8.50 -17.50 -3.97
N ARG A 181 -9.45 -17.08 -4.80
CA ARG A 181 -10.01 -15.73 -4.75
C ARG A 181 -11.15 -15.71 -3.74
N VAL A 182 -11.26 -14.61 -2.99
CA VAL A 182 -12.36 -14.38 -2.07
C VAL A 182 -13.26 -13.27 -2.61
N LEU A 183 -14.54 -13.59 -2.78
CA LEU A 183 -15.58 -12.65 -3.20
C LEU A 183 -16.48 -12.35 -2.02
N HIS A 184 -16.29 -11.18 -1.41
CA HIS A 184 -17.21 -10.69 -0.38
C HIS A 184 -18.48 -10.15 -1.04
N ARG A 185 -19.63 -10.45 -0.45
CA ARG A 185 -20.91 -9.84 -0.83
C ARG A 185 -21.14 -8.65 0.09
N LYS A 186 -20.76 -7.44 -0.36
CA LYS A 186 -21.24 -6.21 0.26
C LYS A 186 -22.76 -6.19 0.12
N HIS A 187 -23.49 -6.20 1.25
CA HIS A 187 -24.93 -5.97 1.36
C HIS A 187 -25.82 -6.77 0.41
N ALA A 188 -26.19 -7.99 0.80
CA ALA A 188 -27.41 -8.60 0.27
C ALA A 188 -28.39 -8.77 1.42
N ASP A 189 -29.10 -7.68 1.71
CA ASP A 189 -30.33 -7.54 2.48
C ASP A 189 -30.27 -7.99 3.95
N THR A 190 -30.91 -7.17 4.78
CA THR A 190 -30.99 -7.08 6.25
C THR A 190 -31.22 -8.37 7.07
N HIS A 191 -31.26 -9.58 6.47
CA HIS A 191 -31.64 -10.79 7.21
C HIS A 191 -30.80 -12.05 6.95
N GLY A 192 -29.63 -11.99 6.29
CA GLY A 192 -28.79 -13.18 6.15
C GLY A 192 -27.30 -12.91 6.00
N LYS A 193 -26.50 -13.31 7.01
CA LYS A 193 -25.04 -13.46 6.87
C LYS A 193 -24.74 -14.41 5.72
N LYS A 194 -24.42 -13.88 4.54
CA LYS A 194 -23.99 -14.70 3.40
C LYS A 194 -22.48 -14.88 3.50
N ASP A 195 -22.06 -16.13 3.68
CA ASP A 195 -20.65 -16.51 3.62
C ASP A 195 -20.01 -15.95 2.34
N PRO A 196 -18.77 -15.44 2.40
CA PRO A 196 -18.03 -15.05 1.21
C PRO A 196 -17.83 -16.25 0.28
N VAL A 197 -17.82 -15.99 -1.02
CA VAL A 197 -17.67 -17.04 -2.04
C VAL A 197 -16.19 -17.26 -2.31
N LEU A 198 -15.72 -18.49 -2.08
CA LEU A 198 -14.36 -18.92 -2.39
C LEU A 198 -14.31 -19.48 -3.82
N GLN A 199 -13.39 -18.99 -4.63
CA GLN A 199 -13.18 -19.48 -6.00
C GLN A 199 -11.72 -19.87 -6.21
N THR A 200 -11.45 -21.17 -6.34
CA THR A 200 -10.12 -21.66 -6.72
C THR A 200 -9.82 -21.27 -8.18
N ILE A 201 -8.64 -20.73 -8.42
CA ILE A 201 -8.20 -20.25 -9.74
C ILE A 201 -6.80 -20.77 -10.07
N ARG A 202 -6.48 -20.83 -11.37
CA ARG A 202 -5.14 -21.27 -11.82
C ARG A 202 -4.07 -20.20 -11.61
N ARG A 203 -4.46 -18.93 -11.70
CA ARG A 203 -3.57 -17.76 -11.56
C ARG A 203 -4.35 -16.65 -10.86
N GLY A 204 -3.85 -16.19 -9.72
CA GLY A 204 -4.43 -15.07 -8.99
C GLY A 204 -3.73 -13.74 -9.23
N VAL A 205 -2.41 -13.76 -9.49
CA VAL A 205 -1.57 -12.57 -9.65
C VAL A 205 -0.86 -12.63 -11.00
N ARG A 206 -0.63 -11.46 -11.60
CA ARG A 206 0.28 -11.28 -12.72
C ARG A 206 1.29 -10.17 -12.41
N LEU A 207 2.51 -10.31 -12.91
CA LEU A 207 3.51 -9.24 -12.96
C LEU A 207 3.38 -8.50 -14.28
N ASN A 208 3.36 -7.18 -14.21
CA ASN A 208 3.25 -6.30 -15.37
C ASN A 208 4.62 -5.63 -15.62
N SER A 209 5.01 -5.59 -16.89
CA SER A 209 6.15 -4.79 -17.34
C SER A 209 5.84 -3.29 -17.16
N PRO A 210 6.87 -2.44 -17.04
CA PRO A 210 6.75 -0.99 -17.19
C PRO A 210 5.87 -0.63 -18.40
N HIS A 211 4.92 0.28 -18.22
CA HIS A 211 3.97 0.64 -19.26
C HIS A 211 3.77 2.17 -19.34
N LYS A 212 3.27 2.62 -20.49
CA LYS A 212 3.02 4.04 -20.78
C LYS A 212 1.53 4.38 -20.72
N GLN A 213 0.84 3.91 -19.68
CA GLN A 213 -0.59 4.24 -19.48
C GLN A 213 -0.70 5.48 -18.59
N ALA A 214 -1.51 6.44 -19.02
CA ALA A 214 -1.87 7.59 -18.20
C ALA A 214 -3.40 7.75 -18.09
N PHE A 215 -3.80 8.50 -17.07
CA PHE A 215 -5.17 8.90 -16.79
C PHE A 215 -5.36 10.36 -17.16
N TYR A 216 -6.51 10.66 -17.76
CA TYR A 216 -6.87 12.01 -18.16
C TYR A 216 -8.26 12.32 -17.64
N VAL A 217 -8.46 13.57 -17.24
CA VAL A 217 -9.75 14.09 -16.82
C VAL A 217 -10.21 15.09 -17.88
N LEU A 218 -11.38 14.85 -18.44
CA LEU A 218 -12.05 15.77 -19.37
C LEU A 218 -13.11 16.56 -18.60
N ASN A 219 -12.91 17.86 -18.48
CA ASN A 219 -13.88 18.76 -17.85
C ASN A 219 -14.78 19.39 -18.92
N GLY A 220 -16.10 19.40 -18.69
CA GLY A 220 -17.08 20.10 -19.52
C GLY A 220 -17.63 19.31 -20.73
N PHE A 221 -18.46 19.99 -21.53
CA PHE A 221 -19.16 19.41 -22.68
C PHE A 221 -18.22 19.16 -23.87
N ILE A 222 -18.40 18.02 -24.54
CA ILE A 222 -17.70 17.68 -25.79
C ILE A 222 -18.21 18.61 -26.91
N GLY A 223 -17.55 19.74 -27.15
CA GLY A 223 -17.94 20.66 -28.23
C GLY A 223 -17.41 22.10 -28.14
N GLU A 224 -17.11 22.60 -26.95
CA GLU A 224 -16.45 23.90 -26.70
C GLU A 224 -15.16 23.66 -25.94
N GLU A 225 -14.05 24.28 -26.37
CA GLU A 225 -12.66 24.21 -25.82
C GLU A 225 -12.39 23.17 -24.71
N SER A 226 -12.70 21.89 -24.93
CA SER A 226 -12.65 20.90 -23.87
C SER A 226 -11.18 20.64 -23.53
N ARG A 227 -10.74 21.10 -22.37
CA ARG A 227 -9.38 20.87 -21.90
C ARG A 227 -9.35 19.55 -21.17
N SER A 228 -8.54 18.63 -21.68
CA SER A 228 -8.18 17.42 -20.94
C SER A 228 -6.97 17.72 -20.07
N HIS A 229 -7.04 17.38 -18.79
CA HIS A 229 -5.93 17.49 -17.87
C HIS A 229 -5.34 16.12 -17.60
N LEU A 230 -4.01 16.06 -17.50
CA LEU A 230 -3.31 14.85 -17.10
C LEU A 230 -3.51 14.65 -15.60
N HIS A 231 -4.08 13.51 -15.21
CA HIS A 231 -4.18 13.16 -13.79
C HIS A 231 -2.77 12.92 -13.23
N PRO A 232 -2.49 13.26 -11.96
CA PRO A 232 -1.19 13.00 -11.34
C PRO A 232 -0.75 11.55 -11.53
N GLN A 233 0.52 11.38 -11.87
CA GLN A 233 1.12 10.07 -12.03
C GLN A 233 1.24 9.37 -10.67
N PHE A 234 1.10 8.05 -10.67
CA PHE A 234 1.27 7.24 -9.47
C PHE A 234 2.13 6.01 -9.76
N PRO A 235 3.16 5.73 -8.94
CA PRO A 235 3.69 6.59 -7.88
C PRO A 235 4.29 7.90 -8.45
N PRO A 236 4.23 9.02 -7.70
CA PRO A 236 4.85 10.28 -8.12
C PRO A 236 6.36 10.10 -8.27
N GLU A 237 7.00 10.92 -9.11
CA GLU A 237 8.40 10.75 -9.51
C GLU A 237 9.37 10.61 -8.33
N CYS A 238 9.21 11.45 -7.29
CA CYS A 238 10.01 11.39 -6.07
C CYS A 238 9.90 10.05 -5.32
N LEU A 239 8.77 9.35 -5.44
CA LEU A 239 8.54 8.05 -4.80
C LEU A 239 8.88 6.88 -5.72
N GLN A 240 9.07 7.09 -7.03
CA GLN A 240 9.35 5.99 -7.96
C GLN A 240 10.65 5.27 -7.63
N THR A 241 11.69 5.99 -7.19
CA THR A 241 12.96 5.40 -6.77
C THR A 241 12.78 4.51 -5.53
N LEU A 242 11.98 4.96 -4.58
CA LEU A 242 11.64 4.20 -3.36
C LEU A 242 10.73 3.00 -3.67
N CYS A 243 9.87 3.10 -4.69
CA CYS A 243 9.02 2.03 -5.20
C CYS A 243 9.74 1.07 -6.16
N ARG A 244 10.99 1.33 -6.57
CA ARG A 244 11.79 0.45 -7.44
C ARG A 244 12.53 -0.62 -6.65
N ASP A 245 11.83 -1.26 -5.72
CA ASP A 245 12.37 -2.44 -5.04
C ASP A 245 12.16 -3.68 -5.91
N THR A 246 13.13 -3.97 -6.78
CA THR A 246 13.08 -5.16 -7.64
C THR A 246 13.08 -6.46 -6.83
N ALA A 247 13.57 -6.46 -5.59
CA ALA A 247 13.53 -7.63 -4.73
C ALA A 247 12.11 -7.95 -4.22
N ARG A 248 11.17 -6.99 -4.34
CA ARG A 248 9.73 -7.18 -4.06
C ARG A 248 8.89 -7.56 -5.28
N LEU A 249 9.51 -7.70 -6.45
CA LEU A 249 8.78 -8.21 -7.62
C LEU A 249 8.69 -9.74 -7.55
N PRO A 250 7.48 -10.32 -7.66
CA PRO A 250 7.34 -11.77 -7.67
C PRO A 250 8.07 -12.35 -8.87
N ARG A 251 8.55 -13.59 -8.74
CA ARG A 251 9.31 -14.29 -9.78
C ARG A 251 8.39 -14.88 -10.84
N LEU A 252 7.60 -14.01 -11.44
CA LEU A 252 6.64 -14.31 -12.49
C LEU A 252 7.15 -13.71 -13.80
N VAL A 253 6.75 -14.31 -14.92
CA VAL A 253 7.03 -13.74 -16.23
C VAL A 253 6.25 -12.43 -16.35
N ALA A 254 6.99 -11.32 -16.46
CA ALA A 254 6.42 -10.00 -16.70
C ALA A 254 5.65 -10.00 -18.03
N ARG A 255 4.50 -9.33 -18.04
CA ARG A 255 3.68 -9.17 -19.24
C ARG A 255 3.71 -7.73 -19.70
N ASP A 256 3.98 -7.55 -20.98
CA ASP A 256 3.89 -6.25 -21.60
C ASP A 256 2.43 -5.81 -21.68
N GLU A 257 2.15 -4.68 -21.04
CA GLU A 257 0.84 -4.04 -21.12
C GLU A 257 0.80 -3.06 -22.27
N GLN A 258 -0.14 -3.31 -23.19
CA GLN A 258 -0.41 -2.38 -24.26
C GLN A 258 -1.29 -1.25 -23.71
N PRO A 259 -0.86 0.02 -23.82
CA PRO A 259 -1.67 1.13 -23.33
C PRO A 259 -2.98 1.18 -24.12
N VAL A 260 -4.06 1.39 -23.38
CA VAL A 260 -5.40 1.54 -23.93
C VAL A 260 -5.64 3.02 -24.24
N ASP A 261 -6.13 3.30 -25.45
CA ASP A 261 -6.46 4.65 -25.91
C ASP A 261 -7.97 4.83 -26.05
N HIS A 262 -8.56 5.46 -25.04
CA HIS A 262 -9.99 5.75 -24.98
C HIS A 262 -10.40 6.99 -25.78
N ARG A 263 -9.46 7.79 -26.32
CA ARG A 263 -9.80 9.01 -27.07
C ARG A 263 -10.70 8.73 -28.27
N ARG A 264 -10.56 7.55 -28.88
CA ARG A 264 -11.39 7.08 -30.00
C ARG A 264 -12.86 6.90 -29.64
N HIS A 265 -13.15 6.62 -28.37
CA HIS A 265 -14.51 6.43 -27.87
C HIS A 265 -15.17 7.74 -27.44
N LEU A 266 -14.37 8.76 -27.07
CA LEU A 266 -14.86 10.09 -26.69
C LEU A 266 -15.72 10.74 -27.79
N VAL A 267 -15.37 10.54 -29.07
CA VAL A 267 -16.10 11.12 -30.21
C VAL A 267 -17.55 10.61 -30.29
N ASN A 268 -17.83 9.43 -29.75
CA ASN A 268 -19.15 8.81 -29.79
C ASN A 268 -19.99 9.11 -28.53
N LEU A 269 -19.41 9.74 -27.50
CA LEU A 269 -20.08 10.05 -26.23
C LEU A 269 -20.91 11.34 -26.26
N LYS A 270 -21.30 11.83 -27.45
CA LYS A 270 -21.96 13.13 -27.67
C LYS A 270 -23.27 13.38 -26.91
N TYR A 271 -23.82 12.39 -26.18
CA TYR A 271 -25.21 12.45 -25.74
C TYR A 271 -25.51 11.65 -24.46
N LEU A 272 -24.77 11.90 -23.38
CA LEU A 272 -25.20 11.38 -22.06
C LEU A 272 -26.14 12.30 -21.28
N GLY A 273 -26.46 13.50 -21.78
CA GLY A 273 -27.64 14.28 -21.34
C GLY A 273 -27.73 14.63 -19.85
N HIS A 274 -26.72 14.30 -19.04
CA HIS A 274 -26.66 14.69 -17.64
C HIS A 274 -26.25 16.16 -17.59
N GLY A 275 -27.16 16.98 -17.09
CA GLY A 275 -27.19 18.44 -17.21
C GLY A 275 -26.10 19.20 -16.47
N ASP A 276 -25.08 18.56 -15.92
CA ASP A 276 -24.02 19.25 -15.16
C ASP A 276 -22.66 18.70 -15.57
N GLY A 277 -21.67 19.59 -15.69
CA GLY A 277 -20.31 19.32 -16.19
C GLY A 277 -19.46 18.39 -15.31
N VAL A 278 -19.96 17.19 -15.04
CA VAL A 278 -19.27 16.14 -14.28
C VAL A 278 -17.98 15.75 -15.03
N PRO A 279 -16.82 15.73 -14.36
CA PRO A 279 -15.57 15.35 -14.99
C PRO A 279 -15.63 13.92 -15.52
N LEU A 280 -15.20 13.70 -16.77
CA LEU A 280 -15.10 12.37 -17.36
C LEU A 280 -13.65 11.90 -17.31
N LEU A 281 -13.40 10.83 -16.57
CA LEU A 281 -12.09 10.19 -16.55
C LEU A 281 -11.94 9.21 -17.73
N TYR A 282 -10.80 9.25 -18.43
CA TYR A 282 -10.47 8.30 -19.48
C TYR A 282 -8.97 7.94 -19.51
N TYR A 283 -8.65 6.88 -20.25
CA TYR A 283 -7.31 6.31 -20.37
C TYR A 283 -6.72 6.69 -21.72
N ALA A 284 -5.46 7.12 -21.76
CA ALA A 284 -4.72 7.22 -23.01
C ALA A 284 -3.22 7.00 -22.76
N PRO A 285 -2.44 6.68 -23.82
CA PRO A 285 -1.00 6.63 -23.68
C PRO A 285 -0.44 7.93 -23.07
N SER A 286 0.54 7.80 -22.18
CA SER A 286 1.28 8.95 -21.66
C SER A 286 1.98 9.67 -22.82
N PRO A 287 1.91 11.01 -22.92
CA PRO A 287 2.58 11.75 -23.98
C PRO A 287 4.08 11.93 -23.69
N GLU A 288 4.47 11.75 -22.43
CA GLU A 288 5.84 11.89 -21.95
C GLU A 288 6.62 10.59 -22.15
N ASP A 289 7.96 10.68 -22.15
CA ASP A 289 8.85 9.51 -22.11
C ASP A 289 8.80 8.75 -20.77
N PHE A 290 7.85 9.11 -19.93
CA PHE A 290 7.52 8.43 -18.71
C PHE A 290 7.18 6.95 -18.93
N SER A 291 7.78 6.10 -18.10
CA SER A 291 7.45 4.69 -17.98
C SER A 291 7.17 4.41 -16.51
N THR A 292 6.03 3.80 -16.22
CA THR A 292 5.72 3.33 -14.86
C THR A 292 6.75 2.29 -14.40
N SER A 293 6.88 2.10 -13.09
CA SER A 293 7.62 0.95 -12.55
C SER A 293 6.88 -0.36 -12.84
N HIS A 294 7.54 -1.49 -12.57
CA HIS A 294 6.82 -2.77 -12.55
C HIS A 294 5.69 -2.73 -11.52
N SER A 295 4.59 -3.40 -11.83
CA SER A 295 3.40 -3.48 -10.97
C SER A 295 2.86 -4.91 -10.95
N VAL A 296 1.96 -5.19 -10.01
CA VAL A 296 1.20 -6.44 -10.00
C VAL A 296 -0.28 -6.15 -10.23
N SER A 297 -0.97 -7.05 -10.92
CA SER A 297 -2.44 -7.03 -10.96
C SER A 297 -2.99 -8.28 -10.33
N ILE A 298 -4.07 -8.11 -9.56
CA ILE A 298 -4.90 -9.23 -9.16
C ILE A 298 -5.87 -9.53 -10.30
N ILE A 299 -5.84 -10.75 -10.80
CA ILE A 299 -6.66 -11.17 -11.94
C ILE A 299 -8.11 -11.25 -11.45
N PRO A 300 -9.09 -10.57 -12.07
CA PRO A 300 -10.48 -10.65 -11.67
C PRO A 300 -11.16 -11.94 -12.16
N PRO A 301 -12.38 -12.26 -11.68
CA PRO A 301 -13.22 -13.32 -12.23
C PRO A 301 -13.51 -13.16 -13.73
N LEU A 302 -13.71 -14.28 -14.43
CA LEU A 302 -14.09 -14.27 -15.86
C LEU A 302 -15.53 -13.80 -16.07
N SER A 303 -16.42 -14.07 -15.11
CA SER A 303 -17.81 -13.59 -15.11
C SER A 303 -17.82 -12.07 -14.93
N ALA A 304 -18.44 -11.34 -15.85
CA ALA A 304 -18.52 -9.87 -15.77
C ALA A 304 -19.20 -9.39 -14.47
N VAL A 305 -20.20 -10.12 -13.98
CA VAL A 305 -20.90 -9.81 -12.72
C VAL A 305 -19.96 -9.99 -11.53
N ASP A 306 -19.24 -11.11 -11.47
CA ASP A 306 -18.30 -11.37 -10.37
C ASP A 306 -17.06 -10.48 -10.47
N SER A 307 -16.62 -10.14 -11.69
CA SER A 307 -15.55 -9.16 -11.94
C SER A 307 -15.92 -7.80 -11.38
N ARG A 308 -17.15 -7.33 -11.63
CA ARG A 308 -17.63 -6.06 -11.08
C ARG A 308 -17.67 -6.08 -9.55
N ARG A 309 -18.23 -7.14 -8.97
CA ARG A 309 -18.25 -7.32 -7.49
C ARG A 309 -16.84 -7.36 -6.91
N TYR A 310 -15.93 -8.07 -7.58
CA TYR A 310 -14.54 -8.16 -7.17
C TYR A 310 -13.84 -6.81 -7.25
N HIS A 311 -14.03 -6.05 -8.32
CA HIS A 311 -13.49 -4.70 -8.43
C HIS A 311 -14.03 -3.79 -7.32
N ASN A 312 -15.33 -3.80 -7.05
CA ASN A 312 -15.90 -3.02 -5.95
C ASN A 312 -15.36 -3.45 -4.57
N HIS A 313 -14.85 -4.68 -4.46
CA HIS A 313 -14.23 -5.20 -3.25
C HIS A 313 -12.77 -4.76 -3.11
N VAL A 314 -11.96 -4.96 -4.15
CA VAL A 314 -10.54 -4.58 -4.13
C VAL A 314 -10.29 -3.09 -4.36
N SER A 315 -11.37 -2.37 -4.67
CA SER A 315 -11.39 -0.96 -5.07
C SER A 315 -12.75 -0.38 -4.72
N PRO A 316 -13.10 -0.29 -3.43
CA PRO A 316 -14.37 0.27 -3.01
C PRO A 316 -14.44 1.73 -3.50
N ARG A 317 -15.23 1.96 -4.55
CA ARG A 317 -15.50 3.29 -5.08
C ARG A 317 -16.46 3.97 -4.11
N LYS A 318 -16.10 5.15 -3.63
CA LYS A 318 -16.88 5.95 -2.68
C LYS A 318 -17.72 7.04 -3.37
N TYR A 319 -18.28 6.76 -4.56
CA TYR A 319 -19.25 7.57 -5.34
C TYR A 319 -18.73 8.51 -6.46
N ASP A 320 -19.70 8.90 -7.30
CA ASP A 320 -19.92 9.97 -8.31
C ASP A 320 -18.98 10.34 -9.47
N LEU A 321 -17.71 9.93 -9.55
CA LEU A 321 -16.96 10.20 -10.80
C LEU A 321 -17.24 9.09 -11.85
N PRO A 322 -18.03 9.35 -12.91
CA PRO A 322 -18.20 8.41 -13.99
C PRO A 322 -16.86 8.25 -14.72
N ASP A 323 -16.17 7.15 -14.46
CA ASP A 323 -15.14 6.66 -15.37
C ASP A 323 -15.81 6.28 -16.70
N MET A 324 -15.17 6.59 -17.83
CA MET A 324 -15.58 6.15 -19.15
C MET A 324 -15.88 4.64 -19.21
N MET A 325 -15.24 3.82 -18.37
CA MET A 325 -15.56 2.40 -18.21
C MET A 325 -16.96 2.18 -17.61
N SER A 326 -17.35 2.91 -16.58
CA SER A 326 -18.70 2.85 -15.99
C SER A 326 -19.74 3.40 -16.97
N ALA A 327 -19.45 4.53 -17.62
CA ALA A 327 -20.35 5.17 -18.57
C ALA A 327 -20.56 4.32 -19.83
N SER A 328 -19.50 3.71 -20.36
CA SER A 328 -19.58 2.80 -21.52
C SER A 328 -20.32 1.50 -21.18
N ILE A 329 -20.13 0.97 -19.97
CA ILE A 329 -20.89 -0.19 -19.50
C ILE A 329 -22.38 0.12 -19.41
N MET A 330 -22.79 1.33 -19.00
CA MET A 330 -24.21 1.69 -19.00
C MET A 330 -24.76 1.99 -20.39
N ALA A 331 -23.97 2.64 -21.25
CA ALA A 331 -24.44 3.08 -22.57
C ALA A 331 -24.38 2.00 -23.67
N PHE A 332 -23.54 0.96 -23.54
CA PHE A 332 -23.23 0.00 -24.62
C PHE A 332 -23.37 -1.48 -24.22
N MET A 333 -24.29 -1.83 -23.32
CA MET A 333 -24.48 -3.22 -22.83
C MET A 333 -24.71 -4.28 -23.93
N ASP A 334 -25.07 -3.89 -25.17
CA ASP A 334 -25.42 -4.85 -26.22
C ASP A 334 -24.36 -5.10 -27.32
N THR A 335 -23.27 -4.32 -27.42
CA THR A 335 -22.42 -4.39 -28.64
C THR A 335 -20.91 -4.52 -28.44
N VAL A 336 -20.37 -4.25 -27.25
CA VAL A 336 -18.92 -4.33 -27.05
C VAL A 336 -18.56 -5.72 -26.50
N SER A 337 -18.01 -6.56 -27.39
CA SER A 337 -17.32 -7.81 -27.03
C SER A 337 -16.40 -7.55 -25.83
N ALA A 338 -16.79 -8.09 -24.68
CA ALA A 338 -16.25 -7.84 -23.35
C ALA A 338 -14.75 -8.15 -23.25
N LYS A 339 -13.89 -7.22 -23.69
CA LYS A 339 -12.51 -7.19 -23.19
C LYS A 339 -12.59 -6.84 -21.71
N PRO A 340 -11.82 -7.55 -20.86
CA PRO A 340 -11.90 -7.37 -19.42
C PRO A 340 -11.66 -5.90 -19.07
N ALA A 341 -12.45 -5.43 -18.12
CA ALA A 341 -12.30 -4.13 -17.50
C ALA A 341 -10.86 -3.94 -17.02
N TYR A 342 -10.43 -2.68 -16.98
CA TYR A 342 -9.18 -2.23 -16.39
C TYR A 342 -8.81 -3.08 -15.17
N THR A 343 -7.67 -3.78 -15.27
CA THR A 343 -7.15 -4.60 -14.19
C THR A 343 -6.26 -3.71 -13.34
N GLY A 344 -6.80 -3.16 -12.25
CA GLY A 344 -6.04 -2.28 -11.35
C GLY A 344 -4.60 -2.78 -11.13
N HIS A 345 -3.64 -1.87 -11.28
CA HIS A 345 -2.23 -2.14 -11.06
C HIS A 345 -1.88 -1.72 -9.65
N TYR A 346 -1.08 -2.51 -8.97
CA TYR A 346 -0.62 -2.25 -7.62
C TYR A 346 0.89 -2.08 -7.66
N PHE A 347 1.36 -0.94 -7.14
CA PHE A 347 2.78 -0.60 -7.04
C PHE A 347 3.26 -0.85 -5.62
N PRO A 348 4.46 -1.41 -5.42
CA PRO A 348 4.97 -1.68 -4.09
C PRO A 348 5.22 -0.35 -3.36
N LEU A 349 4.70 -0.23 -2.13
CA LEU A 349 4.99 0.92 -1.27
C LEU A 349 6.30 0.70 -0.51
N PRO A 350 7.11 1.73 -0.22
CA PRO A 350 8.37 1.56 0.50
C PRO A 350 8.14 0.81 1.81
N ARG A 351 9.02 -0.16 2.12
CA ARG A 351 8.99 -0.82 3.44
C ARG A 351 9.22 0.25 4.49
N LEU A 352 8.34 0.32 5.47
CA LEU A 352 8.55 1.20 6.61
C LEU A 352 9.83 0.73 7.31
N PRO A 353 10.77 1.63 7.62
CA PRO A 353 11.91 1.25 8.42
C PRO A 353 11.37 0.65 9.73
N ALA A 354 11.78 -0.59 10.03
CA ALA A 354 11.42 -1.23 11.29
C ALA A 354 11.67 -0.25 12.42
N ARG A 355 10.69 -0.07 13.31
CA ARG A 355 10.77 0.89 14.41
C ARG A 355 12.10 0.68 15.11
N ARG A 356 13.00 1.66 14.99
CA ARG A 356 14.24 1.60 15.76
C ARG A 356 13.80 1.60 17.22
N PRO A 357 14.27 0.65 18.04
CA PRO A 357 14.02 0.73 19.47
C PRO A 357 14.44 2.14 19.90
N PRO A 358 13.66 2.79 20.79
CA PRO A 358 14.02 4.12 21.27
C PRO A 358 15.48 4.06 21.71
N PRO A 359 16.32 5.03 21.28
CA PRO A 359 17.72 5.03 21.66
C PRO A 359 17.80 4.85 23.18
N GLY A 360 18.62 3.90 23.62
CA GLY A 360 18.81 3.68 25.06
C GLY A 360 19.18 5.02 25.73
N PRO A 361 18.82 5.23 27.00
CA PRO A 361 18.89 6.52 27.68
C PRO A 361 20.31 7.13 27.79
N GLU A 362 21.36 6.49 27.28
CA GLU A 362 22.76 6.83 27.55
C GLU A 362 23.52 7.57 26.43
N HIS A 363 23.01 7.73 25.21
CA HIS A 363 23.90 8.12 24.08
C HIS A 363 23.49 9.23 23.12
N ASP A 364 22.47 10.05 23.38
CA ASP A 364 22.34 11.30 22.62
C ASP A 364 21.85 12.46 23.51
N PRO A 365 22.73 13.41 23.89
CA PRO A 365 22.41 14.42 24.90
C PRO A 365 21.36 15.44 24.43
N LEU A 366 21.04 15.50 23.12
CA LEU A 366 19.90 16.22 22.59
C LEU A 366 19.43 15.50 21.33
N PRO A 367 18.14 15.10 21.20
CA PRO A 367 17.62 14.62 19.93
C PRO A 367 17.79 15.75 18.92
N ASN A 368 18.75 15.60 18.02
CA ASN A 368 18.98 16.57 16.96
C ASN A 368 17.65 16.75 16.22
N ARG A 369 17.11 17.97 16.13
CA ARG A 369 15.80 18.26 15.53
C ARG A 369 15.64 17.63 14.14
N TRP A 370 16.75 17.53 13.40
CA TRP A 370 16.86 16.81 12.13
C TRP A 370 16.45 15.34 12.22
N SER A 371 16.84 14.63 13.28
CA SER A 371 16.47 13.23 13.49
C SER A 371 14.97 13.03 13.60
N LEU A 372 14.22 14.00 14.15
CA LEU A 372 12.76 13.89 14.23
C LEU A 372 12.14 14.00 12.85
N VAL A 373 12.56 14.98 12.05
CA VAL A 373 12.00 15.21 10.71
C VAL A 373 12.27 14.02 9.80
N LYS A 374 13.50 13.49 9.79
CA LYS A 374 13.82 12.25 9.05
C LYS A 374 12.96 11.07 9.50
N ARG A 375 12.61 11.01 10.79
CA ARG A 375 11.76 9.95 11.33
C ARG A 375 10.31 10.06 10.86
N LEU A 376 9.82 11.24 10.45
CA LEU A 376 8.45 11.40 9.95
C LEU A 376 8.21 10.67 8.62
N GLU A 377 9.28 10.33 7.88
CA GLU A 377 9.17 9.60 6.61
C GLU A 377 8.42 8.27 6.79
N GLY A 378 7.49 7.97 5.88
CA GLY A 378 6.68 6.75 5.92
C GLY A 378 5.21 6.98 5.56
N LEU A 379 4.39 5.97 5.82
CA LEU A 379 2.95 5.98 5.56
C LEU A 379 2.17 6.50 6.77
N TRP A 380 1.14 7.30 6.50
CA TRP A 380 0.30 7.94 7.51
C TRP A 380 -1.16 7.88 7.08
N VAL A 381 -2.07 7.60 8.01
CA VAL A 381 -3.52 7.75 7.82
C VAL A 381 -3.90 9.16 8.23
N SER A 382 -4.41 9.94 7.30
CA SER A 382 -5.02 11.24 7.52
C SER A 382 -6.53 11.09 7.67
N HIS A 383 -7.08 11.71 8.70
CA HIS A 383 -8.51 11.76 8.98
C HIS A 383 -8.97 13.22 9.16
N SER A 384 -10.12 13.57 8.57
CA SER A 384 -10.80 14.84 8.79
C SER A 384 -11.99 14.63 9.74
N PRO A 385 -12.05 15.32 10.89
CA PRO A 385 -13.04 15.08 11.94
C PRO A 385 -14.46 15.42 11.48
N ASN A 386 -14.62 16.22 10.42
CA ASN A 386 -15.93 16.59 9.91
C ASN A 386 -16.59 15.46 9.11
N GLY A 387 -15.92 14.31 8.93
CA GLY A 387 -16.47 13.15 8.20
C GLY A 387 -16.68 13.36 6.70
N VAL A 388 -16.55 14.60 6.21
CA VAL A 388 -16.74 14.99 4.80
C VAL A 388 -15.77 14.25 3.88
N VAL A 389 -14.56 13.97 4.37
CA VAL A 389 -13.55 13.23 3.63
C VAL A 389 -13.23 11.94 4.37
N ALA A 390 -13.44 10.82 3.67
CA ALA A 390 -12.98 9.50 4.09
C ALA A 390 -11.52 9.53 4.57
N SER A 391 -11.17 8.62 5.48
CA SER A 391 -9.76 8.43 5.84
C SER A 391 -8.91 8.16 4.59
N GLU A 392 -7.85 8.94 4.45
CA GLU A 392 -6.90 8.89 3.33
C GLU A 392 -5.53 8.45 3.84
N VAL A 393 -4.72 7.84 2.99
CA VAL A 393 -3.35 7.44 3.28
C VAL A 393 -2.42 8.37 2.53
N VAL A 394 -1.48 8.96 3.24
CA VAL A 394 -0.41 9.79 2.67
C VAL A 394 0.94 9.16 2.97
N TYR A 395 1.88 9.34 2.04
CA TYR A 395 3.28 9.06 2.26
C TYR A 395 4.00 10.37 2.55
N ILE A 396 4.57 10.48 3.74
CA ILE A 396 5.42 11.61 4.11
C ILE A 396 6.82 11.31 3.60
N HIS A 397 7.35 12.20 2.77
CA HIS A 397 8.69 12.17 2.21
C HIS A 397 9.48 13.37 2.74
N TRP A 398 10.72 13.15 3.15
CA TRP A 398 11.64 14.24 3.52
C TRP A 398 12.72 14.40 2.46
N GLU A 399 12.70 15.54 1.78
CA GLU A 399 13.66 15.85 0.73
C GLU A 399 14.90 16.50 1.35
N GLU A 400 15.97 15.72 1.49
CA GLU A 400 17.21 16.17 2.17
C GLU A 400 17.84 17.40 1.51
N GLY A 401 17.76 17.51 0.17
CA GLY A 401 18.35 18.63 -0.57
C GLY A 401 17.68 19.98 -0.31
N THR A 402 16.37 19.99 -0.06
CA THR A 402 15.58 21.21 0.18
C THR A 402 15.18 21.37 1.65
N CYS A 403 15.43 20.37 2.49
CA CYS A 403 14.93 20.28 3.86
C CYS A 403 13.39 20.39 3.93
N GLU A 404 12.69 20.03 2.86
CA GLU A 404 11.24 20.12 2.74
C GLU A 404 10.61 18.78 3.14
N VAL A 405 9.54 18.84 3.95
CA VAL A 405 8.69 17.68 4.23
C VAL A 405 7.46 17.78 3.33
N GLN A 406 7.17 16.71 2.60
CA GLN A 406 6.09 16.63 1.63
C GLN A 406 5.16 15.46 1.97
N ALA A 407 3.84 15.66 1.91
CA ALA A 407 2.85 14.59 2.08
C ALA A 407 2.15 14.28 0.76
N TRP A 408 2.45 13.11 0.19
CA TRP A 408 1.92 12.66 -1.09
C TRP A 408 0.73 11.72 -0.87
N LYS A 409 -0.39 11.96 -1.56
CA LYS A 409 -1.58 11.11 -1.50
C LYS A 409 -1.24 9.71 -2.04
N VAL A 410 -1.40 8.67 -1.22
CA VAL A 410 -1.32 7.26 -1.64
C VAL A 410 -2.72 6.75 -1.96
N THR A 411 -3.67 7.08 -1.10
CA THR A 411 -5.10 7.13 -1.43
C THR A 411 -5.54 8.58 -1.48
N GLY A 412 -6.64 8.85 -2.16
CA GLY A 412 -7.17 10.21 -2.33
C GLY A 412 -8.69 10.26 -2.29
N SER A 413 -9.21 11.36 -2.81
CA SER A 413 -10.61 11.73 -2.87
C SER A 413 -10.94 12.25 -4.27
N ASP A 414 -12.21 12.50 -4.55
CA ASP A 414 -12.66 13.02 -5.85
C ASP A 414 -12.12 14.42 -6.16
N CYS A 415 -11.74 15.15 -5.13
CA CYS A 415 -11.10 16.46 -5.25
C CYS A 415 -9.58 16.31 -5.38
N MET A 416 -8.95 15.55 -4.49
CA MET A 416 -7.49 15.42 -4.40
C MET A 416 -7.07 13.96 -4.65
N PRO A 417 -6.61 13.63 -5.87
CA PRO A 417 -6.36 12.26 -6.24
C PRO A 417 -5.08 11.74 -5.63
N ARG A 418 -4.95 10.41 -5.58
CA ARG A 418 -3.65 9.76 -5.35
C ARG A 418 -2.58 10.29 -6.30
N GLY A 419 -1.34 10.29 -5.84
CA GLY A 419 -0.19 10.86 -6.54
C GLY A 419 -0.11 12.38 -6.44
N ALA A 420 -1.17 13.08 -6.01
CA ALA A 420 -1.10 14.51 -5.75
C ALA A 420 -0.32 14.80 -4.46
N LEU A 421 0.42 15.91 -4.45
CA LEU A 421 0.96 16.50 -3.23
C LEU A 421 -0.19 17.11 -2.44
N SER A 422 -0.36 16.72 -1.18
CA SER A 422 -1.41 17.22 -0.30
C SER A 422 -0.97 18.49 0.44
N TRP A 423 0.20 18.45 1.06
CA TRP A 423 0.76 19.59 1.78
C TRP A 423 2.28 19.42 1.92
N LYS A 424 2.95 20.53 2.23
CA LYS A 424 4.40 20.56 2.47
C LYS A 424 4.82 21.69 3.39
N PHE A 425 5.96 21.55 4.06
CA PHE A 425 6.55 22.62 4.87
C PHE A 425 8.09 22.55 4.88
N ASP A 426 8.73 23.68 5.14
CA ASP A 426 10.18 23.77 5.34
C ASP A 426 10.54 23.43 6.79
N SER A 427 11.31 22.36 6.99
CA SER A 427 11.74 21.91 8.32
C SER A 427 12.74 22.85 9.00
N LEU A 428 13.37 23.76 8.25
CA LEU A 428 14.27 24.79 8.77
C LEU A 428 13.53 26.03 9.28
N ALA A 429 12.27 26.22 8.90
CA ALA A 429 11.49 27.40 9.19
C ALA A 429 10.33 27.10 10.18
N PRO A 430 10.61 26.87 11.49
CA PRO A 430 9.54 26.75 12.48
C PRO A 430 8.68 28.02 12.53
N ALA A 431 7.43 27.86 12.96
CA ALA A 431 6.61 28.99 13.33
C ALA A 431 7.24 29.77 14.50
N ALA A 432 6.90 31.07 14.62
CA ALA A 432 7.35 31.87 15.74
C ALA A 432 6.70 31.35 17.05
N PRO A 433 7.44 31.23 18.17
CA PRO A 433 6.88 30.76 19.45
C PRO A 433 5.66 31.56 19.92
N ALA A 434 5.58 32.85 19.59
CA ALA A 434 4.44 33.70 19.93
C ALA A 434 3.11 33.23 19.27
N ASP A 435 3.19 32.50 18.15
CA ASP A 435 2.01 32.00 17.44
C ASP A 435 1.54 30.64 17.98
N TYR A 436 2.36 29.92 18.75
CA TYR A 436 2.12 28.52 19.13
C TYR A 436 0.79 28.35 19.85
N GLN A 437 0.54 29.14 20.89
CA GLN A 437 -0.67 29.00 21.70
C GLN A 437 -1.94 29.19 20.88
N ARG A 438 -1.94 30.16 19.95
CA ARG A 438 -3.05 30.38 19.01
C ARG A 438 -3.31 29.14 18.13
N PHE A 439 -2.25 28.49 17.66
CA PHE A 439 -2.38 27.30 16.82
C PHE A 439 -2.84 26.08 17.61
N LEU A 440 -2.25 25.83 18.78
CA LEU A 440 -2.54 24.67 19.62
C LEU A 440 -3.99 24.71 20.15
N THR A 441 -4.46 25.87 20.62
CA THR A 441 -5.85 26.04 21.04
C THR A 441 -6.82 25.78 19.89
N GLY A 442 -6.51 26.27 18.68
CA GLY A 442 -7.35 26.05 17.50
C GLY A 442 -7.37 24.61 16.98
N MET A 443 -6.45 23.75 17.42
CA MET A 443 -6.37 22.33 17.06
C MET A 443 -6.82 21.40 18.20
N ALA A 444 -7.32 21.95 19.31
CA ALA A 444 -7.64 21.20 20.53
C ALA A 444 -6.50 20.27 20.98
N ILE A 445 -5.26 20.77 20.93
CA ILE A 445 -4.09 20.04 21.45
C ILE A 445 -3.90 20.45 22.90
N ASP A 446 -4.14 19.51 23.81
CA ASP A 446 -3.89 19.74 25.23
C ASP A 446 -2.38 19.80 25.52
N VAL A 447 -1.98 20.92 26.10
CA VAL A 447 -0.61 21.23 26.50
C VAL A 447 -0.46 21.06 28.02
N GLU A 448 -1.57 21.06 28.77
CA GLU A 448 -1.55 20.95 30.22
C GLU A 448 -1.11 19.54 30.64
N GLY A 449 0.10 19.42 31.19
CA GLY A 449 0.63 18.15 31.69
C GLY A 449 1.63 17.45 30.76
N ARG A 450 1.93 17.99 29.58
CA ARG A 450 3.09 17.52 28.80
C ARG A 450 4.39 17.99 29.46
N SER A 451 5.35 17.09 29.66
CA SER A 451 6.68 17.45 30.14
C SER A 451 7.32 18.45 29.17
N GLN A 452 8.18 19.36 29.68
CA GLN A 452 8.96 20.29 28.83
C GLN A 452 9.78 19.57 27.74
N ASP A 453 10.04 18.27 27.92
CA ASP A 453 10.78 17.43 26.97
C ASP A 453 9.93 16.95 25.78
N SER A 454 8.60 17.01 25.86
CA SER A 454 7.69 16.71 24.75
C SER A 454 7.54 17.95 23.84
N LEU A 455 8.64 18.32 23.17
CA LEU A 455 8.66 19.49 22.30
C LEU A 455 7.71 19.30 21.11
N LEU A 456 6.57 19.98 21.16
CA LEU A 456 5.71 20.17 19.99
C LEU A 456 6.50 20.98 18.95
N HIS A 457 6.56 20.48 17.72
CA HIS A 457 7.18 21.22 16.64
C HIS A 457 6.12 21.80 15.71
N VAL A 458 6.09 23.12 15.57
CA VAL A 458 5.09 23.83 14.80
C VAL A 458 5.74 24.45 13.56
N TYR A 459 5.16 24.21 12.40
CA TYR A 459 5.63 24.66 11.11
C TYR A 459 4.50 25.38 10.36
N LYS A 460 4.88 26.39 9.57
CA LYS A 460 4.00 26.96 8.53
C LYS A 460 4.34 26.30 7.21
N GLY A 461 3.33 26.00 6.41
CA GLY A 461 3.48 25.28 5.17
C GLY A 461 2.46 25.70 4.12
N ILE A 462 2.46 24.95 3.03
CA ILE A 462 1.54 25.12 1.91
C ILE A 462 0.74 23.82 1.76
N GLY A 463 -0.58 23.93 1.81
CA GLY A 463 -1.53 22.87 1.49
C GLY A 463 -2.08 23.06 0.10
N HIS A 464 -2.25 21.97 -0.64
CA HIS A 464 -2.87 21.96 -1.95
C HIS A 464 -4.29 21.41 -1.81
N THR A 465 -5.26 22.19 -2.30
CA THR A 465 -6.68 21.85 -2.27
C THR A 465 -7.31 22.15 -3.63
N THR A 466 -8.36 21.43 -3.95
CA THR A 466 -9.24 21.72 -5.09
C THR A 466 -10.67 21.79 -4.55
N ARG A 467 -11.47 22.74 -5.05
CA ARG A 467 -12.90 22.82 -4.70
C ARG A 467 -13.76 21.96 -5.63
N SER A 468 -13.28 21.69 -6.84
CA SER A 468 -14.01 20.97 -7.87
C SER A 468 -13.61 19.50 -7.92
N LEU A 469 -14.61 18.66 -8.17
CA LEU A 469 -14.42 17.26 -8.52
C LEU A 469 -13.50 17.16 -9.75
N GLY A 470 -12.70 16.10 -9.81
CA GLY A 470 -11.90 15.79 -10.99
C GLY A 470 -10.49 16.39 -10.99
N TYR A 471 -10.04 17.04 -9.91
CA TYR A 471 -8.71 17.63 -9.80
C TYR A 471 -8.37 18.57 -10.97
N THR A 472 -9.19 19.59 -11.13
CA THR A 472 -9.04 20.57 -12.22
C THR A 472 -7.90 21.56 -11.96
N GLU A 473 -7.49 22.34 -12.97
CA GLU A 473 -6.37 23.31 -12.91
C GLU A 473 -6.46 24.36 -11.79
N GLU A 474 -7.58 24.47 -11.07
CA GLU A 474 -7.72 25.29 -9.87
C GLU A 474 -7.13 24.62 -8.61
N VAL A 475 -5.91 24.08 -8.69
CA VAL A 475 -5.18 23.70 -7.48
C VAL A 475 -4.83 24.97 -6.72
N ARG A 476 -5.52 25.19 -5.59
CA ARG A 476 -5.31 26.34 -4.73
C ARG A 476 -4.30 25.97 -3.65
N GLU A 477 -3.22 26.73 -3.63
CA GLU A 477 -2.30 26.76 -2.50
C GLU A 477 -2.94 27.52 -1.34
N ARG A 478 -2.93 26.91 -0.16
CA ARG A 478 -3.41 27.51 1.09
C ARG A 478 -2.31 27.46 2.13
N GLU A 479 -2.28 28.44 3.02
CA GLU A 479 -1.42 28.33 4.19
C GLU A 479 -1.93 27.17 5.05
N VAL A 480 -1.00 26.33 5.53
CA VAL A 480 -1.29 25.31 6.53
C VAL A 480 -0.38 25.50 7.72
N VAL A 481 -0.89 25.14 8.90
CA VAL A 481 -0.08 25.00 10.10
C VAL A 481 0.03 23.53 10.43
N VAL A 482 1.26 23.03 10.47
CA VAL A 482 1.56 21.62 10.77
C VAL A 482 2.17 21.54 12.16
N VAL A 483 1.52 20.80 13.06
CA VAL A 483 2.00 20.52 14.41
C VAL A 483 2.38 19.05 14.49
N VAL A 484 3.66 18.78 14.65
CA VAL A 484 4.17 17.44 14.97
C VAL A 484 3.95 17.23 16.47
N VAL A 485 2.94 16.44 16.81
CA VAL A 485 2.50 16.19 18.19
C VAL A 485 3.36 15.13 18.85
N SER A 486 3.76 14.12 18.08
CA SER A 486 4.67 13.03 18.48
C SER A 486 5.35 12.44 17.23
N GLU A 487 6.13 11.38 17.38
CA GLU A 487 6.66 10.61 16.23
C GLU A 487 5.55 9.93 15.41
N ASP A 488 4.35 9.78 15.97
CA ASP A 488 3.27 8.98 15.40
C ASP A 488 1.97 9.78 15.19
N GLU A 489 1.96 11.07 15.54
CA GLU A 489 0.82 11.97 15.36
C GLU A 489 1.25 13.35 14.85
N ILE A 490 0.59 13.80 13.79
CA ILE A 490 0.70 15.14 13.21
C ILE A 490 -0.70 15.73 13.12
N ARG A 491 -0.88 17.01 13.47
CA ARG A 491 -2.11 17.76 13.22
C ARG A 491 -1.88 18.87 12.22
N ILE A 492 -2.83 19.06 11.33
CA ILE A 492 -2.75 20.01 10.23
C ILE A 492 -3.98 20.89 10.28
N ARG A 493 -3.77 22.20 10.38
CA ARG A 493 -4.85 23.18 10.29
C ARG A 493 -4.74 23.88 8.95
N TRP A 494 -5.82 23.85 8.19
CA TRP A 494 -5.93 24.51 6.90
C TRP A 494 -6.44 25.94 7.08
N ALA A 495 -5.72 26.94 6.54
CA ALA A 495 -6.15 28.34 6.61
C ALA A 495 -7.24 28.65 5.57
N GLY A 496 -8.12 29.60 5.90
CA GLY A 496 -8.90 30.35 4.92
C GLY A 496 -9.96 29.57 4.16
N VAL A 497 -10.88 28.90 4.86
CA VAL A 497 -12.26 28.82 4.32
C VAL A 497 -12.94 30.13 4.72
N ASP A 498 -12.54 31.25 4.10
CA ASP A 498 -13.18 32.56 4.29
C ASP A 498 -14.53 32.64 3.55
N ASP A 499 -15.03 31.51 3.02
CA ASP A 499 -16.43 31.41 2.63
C ASP A 499 -17.22 31.49 3.94
N LEU A 500 -17.96 32.59 4.11
CA LEU A 500 -18.69 33.02 5.31
C LEU A 500 -19.69 31.99 5.89
N ASP A 501 -19.76 30.79 5.32
CA ASP A 501 -20.75 29.76 5.59
C ASP A 501 -20.17 28.49 6.27
N GLU A 502 -18.85 28.35 6.42
CA GLU A 502 -18.23 27.19 7.10
C GLU A 502 -17.55 27.62 8.42
N PRO A 503 -18.22 27.46 9.57
CA PRO A 503 -17.83 28.11 10.83
C PRO A 503 -16.56 27.57 11.52
N PHE A 504 -15.91 26.52 11.00
CA PHE A 504 -14.78 25.88 11.70
C PHE A 504 -13.57 25.63 10.79
N PRO A 505 -12.34 25.97 11.25
CA PRO A 505 -11.13 25.61 10.53
C PRO A 505 -11.01 24.09 10.46
N GLU A 506 -10.85 23.54 9.27
CA GLU A 506 -10.63 22.11 9.09
C GLU A 506 -9.28 21.73 9.72
N VAL A 507 -9.32 20.84 10.71
CA VAL A 507 -8.13 20.28 11.37
C VAL A 507 -8.04 18.80 11.01
N SER A 508 -7.10 18.44 10.15
CA SER A 508 -6.83 17.04 9.84
C SER A 508 -5.87 16.45 10.86
N THR A 509 -6.10 15.21 11.28
CA THR A 509 -5.19 14.44 12.12
C THR A 509 -4.56 13.34 11.29
N CYS A 510 -3.23 13.33 11.23
CA CYS A 510 -2.43 12.28 10.59
C CYS A 510 -1.82 11.39 11.66
N ARG A 511 -1.99 10.08 11.55
CA ARG A 511 -1.33 9.08 12.40
C ARG A 511 -0.49 8.14 11.57
N ARG A 512 0.67 7.75 12.10
CA ARG A 512 1.57 6.83 11.40
C ARG A 512 0.86 5.49 11.19
N CYS A 513 0.89 4.99 9.96
CA CYS A 513 0.53 3.60 9.68
C CYS A 513 1.65 2.72 10.22
N PHE A 514 1.36 1.84 11.16
CA PHE A 514 2.33 0.81 11.51
C PHE A 514 2.17 -0.36 10.54
N GLU A 515 3.29 -0.81 9.96
CA GLU A 515 3.31 -2.10 9.28
C GLU A 515 2.98 -3.18 10.30
N ARG A 516 2.08 -4.08 9.92
CA ARG A 516 1.78 -5.24 10.73
C ARG A 516 2.99 -6.15 10.73
N ASP A 517 3.70 -6.22 11.86
CA ASP A 517 4.78 -7.17 12.00
C ASP A 517 4.17 -8.58 11.99
N VAL A 518 4.42 -9.31 10.89
CA VAL A 518 3.94 -10.68 10.63
C VAL A 518 4.22 -11.63 11.81
N ALA A 519 5.23 -11.34 12.62
CA ALA A 519 5.61 -12.17 13.76
C ALA A 519 5.10 -11.66 15.13
N ARG A 520 4.61 -10.41 15.24
CA ARG A 520 4.40 -9.78 16.57
C ARG A 520 3.04 -9.15 16.82
N GLU A 521 2.23 -8.90 15.80
CA GLU A 521 1.00 -8.12 16.02
C GLU A 521 -0.26 -8.98 16.15
N THR A 522 -0.90 -8.89 17.31
CA THR A 522 -2.31 -9.26 17.51
C THR A 522 -3.18 -8.08 17.06
N VAL A 523 -3.50 -8.00 15.77
CA VAL A 523 -4.65 -7.20 15.32
C VAL A 523 -5.89 -7.77 15.98
N SER A 524 -6.79 -6.92 16.50
CA SER A 524 -8.07 -7.39 17.02
C SER A 524 -8.76 -8.22 15.93
N ALA A 525 -9.08 -9.48 16.25
CA ALA A 525 -9.75 -10.40 15.32
C ALA A 525 -11.06 -9.82 14.74
N GLN A 526 -11.64 -8.80 15.40
CA GLN A 526 -12.83 -8.09 14.96
C GLN A 526 -12.62 -7.24 13.69
N CYS A 527 -11.41 -6.73 13.46
CA CYS A 527 -11.06 -5.91 12.28
C CYS A 527 -10.69 -6.75 11.05
N ILE A 528 -10.51 -8.07 11.21
CA ILE A 528 -10.14 -9.00 10.14
C ILE A 528 -11.40 -9.69 9.64
N ARG A 529 -11.81 -9.41 8.40
CA ARG A 529 -12.98 -10.02 7.77
C ARG A 529 -12.53 -11.18 6.87
N ARG A 530 -12.58 -12.40 7.42
CA ARG A 530 -12.24 -13.64 6.69
C ARG A 530 -13.45 -14.56 6.50
N PRO A 531 -13.49 -15.30 5.38
CA PRO A 531 -14.36 -16.47 5.24
C PRO A 531 -14.17 -17.44 6.40
N ALA A 532 -15.25 -17.77 7.11
CA ALA A 532 -15.24 -18.90 8.02
C ALA A 532 -14.89 -20.18 7.25
N GLN A 533 -13.96 -20.98 7.76
CA GLN A 533 -13.73 -22.29 7.17
C GLN A 533 -14.96 -23.16 7.40
N ARG A 534 -15.49 -23.74 6.32
CA ARG A 534 -16.37 -24.89 6.45
C ARG A 534 -15.50 -26.08 6.85
N THR A 535 -15.59 -26.46 8.12
CA THR A 535 -15.04 -27.69 8.68
C THR A 535 -15.57 -28.91 7.95
#